data_AF-A0AAN9G1G8-F1
#
_entry.id   AF-A0AAN9G1G8-F1
#
_cell.length_a   1.000
_cell.length_b   1.000
_cell.length_c   1.000
_cell.angle_alpha   90.00
_cell.angle_beta   90.00
_cell.angle_gamma   90.00
#
_symmetry.space_group_name_H-M   'P 1'
#
loop_
_entity.id
_entity.type
_entity.pdbx_description
1 polymer ?
#
loop_
_entity_poly.entity_id
_entity_poly.type
_entity_poly.pdbx_seq_one_letter_code
_entity_poly.pdbx_strand_id
1 'polypeptide(L)'
;MSDLYTAVRHRGLVGKIFNIHTVSRDSPKPSYDFLENCDPNGCNLLSDMAVHDVDIIVWLTQAELPEFIYVVTHAHDQVLADKGVDDSLTVVIKYKSGVIATIDSCRETTYGYDIRVEVFGSDGMVVAENPRESSAVINGAAGGTIRRLFHSFPQRFEKAFQLEIDHFVRCMDGTDEPPVTKDQALMTARIIEKGVQSFREKQPVYF
;
A
#
# COMPACT_ATOMS: atom_id res chain seq x y z
N MET A 1 9.54 -6.51 -0.64
CA MET A 1 8.29 -7.18 -0.22
C MET A 1 8.47 -8.69 -0.01
N SER A 2 9.20 -9.42 -0.85
CA SER A 2 9.47 -10.85 -0.62
C SER A 2 10.14 -11.15 0.74
N ASP A 3 11.12 -10.33 1.16
CA ASP A 3 11.76 -10.48 2.48
C ASP A 3 10.80 -10.23 3.64
N LEU A 4 9.92 -9.23 3.53
CA LEU A 4 8.89 -8.92 4.53
C LEU A 4 7.98 -10.13 4.75
N TYR A 5 7.43 -10.68 3.67
CA TYR A 5 6.54 -11.83 3.76
C TYR A 5 7.26 -13.08 4.23
N THR A 6 8.48 -13.32 3.76
CA THR A 6 9.29 -14.44 4.23
C THR A 6 9.55 -14.32 5.74
N ALA A 7 9.88 -13.13 6.24
CA ALA A 7 10.08 -12.88 7.66
C ALA A 7 8.80 -13.12 8.48
N VAL A 8 7.66 -12.61 8.02
CA VAL A 8 6.38 -12.68 8.75
C VAL A 8 5.75 -14.07 8.64
N ARG A 9 5.62 -14.61 7.43
CA ARG A 9 4.82 -15.82 7.15
C ARG A 9 5.64 -17.09 7.03
N HIS A 10 6.81 -17.07 6.37
CA HIS A 10 7.62 -18.28 6.25
C HIS A 10 8.48 -18.58 7.48
N ARG A 11 8.97 -17.54 8.15
CA ARG A 11 9.87 -17.66 9.32
C ARG A 11 9.17 -17.35 10.64
N GLY A 12 7.99 -16.73 10.63
CA GLY A 12 7.22 -16.43 11.84
C GLY A 12 7.91 -15.44 12.80
N LEU A 13 8.80 -14.57 12.30
CA LEU A 13 9.67 -13.74 13.14
C LEU A 13 8.93 -12.68 13.98
N VAL A 14 7.66 -12.43 13.70
CA VAL A 14 6.82 -11.47 14.43
C VAL A 14 5.81 -12.15 15.37
N GLY A 15 5.75 -13.49 15.39
CA GLY A 15 4.76 -14.23 16.17
C GLY A 15 3.31 -13.92 15.75
N LYS A 16 2.42 -13.72 16.72
CA LYS A 16 1.04 -13.29 16.45
C LYS A 16 1.03 -11.83 16.01
N ILE A 17 0.57 -11.56 14.78
CA ILE A 17 0.41 -10.19 14.27
C ILE A 17 -0.60 -9.42 15.13
N PHE A 18 -0.22 -8.21 15.54
CA PHE A 18 -1.10 -7.26 16.23
C PHE A 18 -1.48 -6.11 15.32
N ASN A 19 -0.49 -5.49 14.66
CA ASN A 19 -0.70 -4.32 13.81
C ASN A 19 0.02 -4.47 12.46
N ILE A 20 -0.62 -3.97 11.41
CA ILE A 20 -0.02 -3.75 10.10
C ILE A 20 -0.21 -2.27 9.77
N HIS A 21 0.86 -1.57 9.45
CA HIS A 21 0.81 -0.17 9.07
C HIS A 21 1.46 -0.01 7.70
N THR A 22 0.75 0.61 6.76
CA THR A 22 1.27 0.88 5.43
C THR A 22 1.18 2.37 5.12
N VAL A 23 2.18 2.85 4.39
CA VAL A 23 2.24 4.22 3.88
C VAL A 23 2.48 4.13 2.39
N SER A 24 1.60 4.76 1.60
CA SER A 24 1.71 4.81 0.15
C SER A 24 1.47 6.22 -0.35
N ARG A 25 2.53 6.97 -0.62
CA ARG A 25 2.42 8.36 -1.06
C ARG A 25 3.14 8.60 -2.37
N ASP A 26 2.38 9.10 -3.34
CA ASP A 26 2.84 9.28 -4.70
C ASP A 26 3.81 10.44 -4.85
N SER A 27 4.61 10.35 -5.90
CA SER A 27 5.47 11.40 -6.43
C SER A 27 5.83 11.00 -7.88
N PRO A 28 5.83 11.94 -8.84
CA PRO A 28 5.09 13.21 -8.78
C PRO A 28 3.58 12.95 -8.75
N LYS A 29 2.79 13.98 -8.42
CA LYS A 29 1.34 13.93 -8.59
C LYS A 29 0.98 13.66 -10.05
N PRO A 30 0.03 12.76 -10.36
CA PRO A 30 -0.52 12.63 -11.70
C PRO A 30 -1.17 13.93 -12.19
N SER A 31 -1.46 14.03 -13.49
CA SER A 31 -2.16 15.21 -14.02
C SER A 31 -3.56 15.34 -13.43
N TYR A 32 -4.04 16.57 -13.29
CA TYR A 32 -5.42 16.84 -12.85
C TYR A 32 -6.44 16.11 -13.75
N ASP A 33 -6.25 16.18 -15.06
CA ASP A 33 -7.09 15.47 -16.04
C ASP A 33 -7.15 13.97 -15.78
N PHE A 34 -6.04 13.34 -15.38
CA PHE A 34 -6.05 11.92 -15.02
C PHE A 34 -6.86 11.71 -13.74
N LEU A 35 -6.55 12.46 -12.68
CA LEU A 35 -7.16 12.29 -11.35
C LEU A 35 -8.67 12.53 -11.33
N GLU A 36 -9.17 13.39 -12.21
CA GLU A 36 -10.61 13.66 -12.39
C GLU A 36 -11.35 12.52 -13.10
N ASN A 37 -10.67 11.78 -13.97
CA ASN A 37 -11.32 10.85 -14.89
C ASN A 37 -11.02 9.38 -14.60
N CYS A 38 -10.00 9.06 -13.79
CA CYS A 38 -9.58 7.66 -13.63
C CYS A 38 -10.46 6.83 -12.68
N ASP A 39 -11.36 7.43 -11.91
CA ASP A 39 -12.40 6.67 -11.18
C ASP A 39 -13.75 7.41 -11.18
N PRO A 40 -14.54 7.33 -12.26
CA PRO A 40 -15.86 7.97 -12.33
C PRO A 40 -16.89 7.33 -11.38
N ASN A 41 -16.57 6.17 -10.81
CA ASN A 41 -17.51 5.35 -10.05
C ASN A 41 -17.11 5.23 -8.57
N GLY A 42 -16.01 5.81 -8.08
CA GLY A 42 -15.47 5.46 -6.77
C GLY A 42 -14.39 6.38 -6.22
N CYS A 43 -13.90 6.02 -5.04
CA CYS A 43 -12.77 6.67 -4.40
C CYS A 43 -11.49 6.23 -5.12
N ASN A 44 -11.06 7.02 -6.10
CA ASN A 44 -9.84 6.80 -6.88
C ASN A 44 -8.64 6.41 -6.00
N LEU A 45 -8.48 7.11 -4.90
CA LEU A 45 -7.47 6.88 -3.86
C LEU A 45 -7.44 5.42 -3.34
N LEU A 46 -8.59 4.77 -3.19
CA LEU A 46 -8.66 3.36 -2.80
C LEU A 46 -8.32 2.43 -3.97
N SER A 47 -9.00 2.63 -5.11
CA SER A 47 -8.96 1.69 -6.23
C SER A 47 -7.61 1.70 -6.97
N ASP A 48 -6.93 2.84 -7.01
CA ASP A 48 -5.68 3.06 -7.77
C ASP A 48 -4.44 2.97 -6.88
N MET A 49 -4.50 3.45 -5.63
CA MET A 49 -3.36 3.44 -4.71
C MET A 49 -3.51 2.41 -3.60
N ALA A 50 -4.50 2.59 -2.71
CA ALA A 50 -4.61 1.76 -1.51
C ALA A 50 -4.88 0.27 -1.82
N VAL A 51 -5.27 -0.07 -3.05
CA VAL A 51 -5.41 -1.46 -3.51
C VAL A 51 -4.12 -2.25 -3.31
N HIS A 52 -2.96 -1.63 -3.50
CA HIS A 52 -1.67 -2.27 -3.28
C HIS A 52 -1.42 -2.55 -1.80
N ASP A 53 -1.78 -1.60 -0.93
CA ASP A 53 -1.70 -1.74 0.52
C ASP A 53 -2.66 -2.82 1.03
N VAL A 54 -3.89 -2.81 0.55
CA VAL A 54 -4.90 -3.83 0.85
C VAL A 54 -4.43 -5.20 0.40
N ASP A 55 -3.84 -5.32 -0.79
CA ASP A 55 -3.29 -6.58 -1.29
C ASP A 55 -2.17 -7.12 -0.38
N ILE A 56 -1.25 -6.24 0.07
CA ILE A 56 -0.21 -6.60 1.03
C ILE A 56 -0.84 -7.06 2.36
N ILE A 57 -1.85 -6.36 2.86
CA ILE A 57 -2.55 -6.73 4.10
C ILE A 57 -3.25 -8.09 3.92
N VAL A 58 -3.93 -8.33 2.80
CA VAL A 58 -4.58 -9.61 2.47
C VAL A 58 -3.57 -10.74 2.40
N TRP A 59 -2.43 -10.50 1.76
CA TRP A 59 -1.33 -11.46 1.70
C TRP A 59 -0.79 -11.75 3.10
N LEU A 60 -0.55 -10.71 3.91
CA LEU A 60 -0.05 -10.83 5.26
C LEU A 60 -1.08 -11.36 6.25
N THR A 61 -2.38 -11.30 6.00
CA THR A 61 -3.45 -11.89 6.83
C THR A 61 -3.93 -13.24 6.31
N GLN A 62 -3.37 -13.70 5.18
CA GLN A 62 -3.74 -14.96 4.52
C GLN A 62 -5.22 -15.00 4.13
N ALA A 63 -5.71 -13.91 3.53
CA ALA A 63 -7.10 -13.72 3.11
C ALA A 63 -8.13 -13.91 4.25
N GLU A 64 -7.78 -13.53 5.48
CA GLU A 64 -8.76 -13.44 6.57
C GLU A 64 -9.85 -12.44 6.18
N LEU A 65 -11.12 -12.77 6.44
CA LEU A 65 -12.23 -11.84 6.26
C LEU A 65 -12.18 -10.77 7.37
N PRO A 66 -12.13 -9.46 7.03
CA PRO A 66 -12.18 -8.43 8.05
C PRO A 66 -13.51 -8.42 8.82
N GLU A 67 -13.51 -7.82 10.00
CA GLU A 67 -14.70 -7.48 10.77
C GLU A 67 -15.35 -6.20 10.22
N PHE A 68 -14.55 -5.14 10.05
CA PHE A 68 -14.99 -3.88 9.45
C PHE A 68 -13.83 -3.14 8.77
N ILE A 69 -14.20 -2.19 7.91
CA ILE A 69 -13.33 -1.17 7.32
C ILE A 69 -13.93 0.22 7.56
N TYR A 70 -13.07 1.20 7.82
CA TYR A 70 -13.44 2.61 7.88
C TYR A 70 -12.46 3.45 7.08
N VAL A 71 -12.97 4.31 6.20
CA VAL A 71 -12.18 5.16 5.31
C VAL A 71 -12.50 6.62 5.57
N VAL A 72 -11.45 7.42 5.71
CA VAL A 72 -11.51 8.88 5.83
C VAL A 72 -10.64 9.49 4.73
N THR A 73 -11.12 10.55 4.10
CA THR A 73 -10.43 11.22 3.00
C THR A 73 -10.49 12.74 3.15
N HIS A 74 -9.59 13.41 2.44
CA HIS A 74 -9.56 14.87 2.35
C HIS A 74 -8.87 15.34 1.06
N ALA A 75 -9.21 16.54 0.60
CA ALA A 75 -8.55 17.26 -0.48
C ALA A 75 -7.70 18.40 0.08
N HIS A 76 -6.38 18.26 0.03
CA HIS A 76 -5.44 19.31 0.42
C HIS A 76 -5.07 20.24 -0.74
N ASP A 77 -5.03 19.73 -1.97
CA ASP A 77 -4.85 20.50 -3.19
C ASP A 77 -6.14 21.24 -3.56
N GLN A 78 -6.07 22.57 -3.66
CA GLN A 78 -7.24 23.40 -3.92
C GLN A 78 -7.89 23.12 -5.28
N VAL A 79 -7.11 22.78 -6.31
CA VAL A 79 -7.66 22.50 -7.64
C VAL A 79 -8.44 21.18 -7.63
N LEU A 80 -7.97 20.18 -6.89
CA LEU A 80 -8.72 18.93 -6.69
C LEU A 80 -9.94 19.14 -5.78
N ALA A 81 -9.80 19.94 -4.71
CA ALA A 81 -10.91 20.28 -3.82
C ALA A 81 -12.06 20.98 -4.55
N ASP A 82 -11.75 21.94 -5.44
CA ASP A 82 -12.73 22.64 -6.27
C ASP A 82 -13.51 21.70 -7.22
N LYS A 83 -12.95 20.52 -7.49
CA LYS A 83 -13.52 19.47 -8.34
C LYS A 83 -14.12 18.31 -7.53
N GLY A 84 -14.09 18.39 -6.20
CA GLY A 84 -14.60 17.34 -5.32
C GLY A 84 -13.78 16.05 -5.34
N VAL A 85 -12.49 16.14 -5.70
CA VAL A 85 -11.57 15.01 -5.73
C VAL A 85 -10.66 15.08 -4.51
N ASP A 86 -10.71 14.05 -3.66
CA ASP A 86 -9.80 13.94 -2.52
C ASP A 86 -8.41 13.46 -2.96
N ASP A 87 -7.37 13.92 -2.26
CA ASP A 87 -5.97 13.61 -2.55
C ASP A 87 -5.22 12.93 -1.39
N SER A 88 -5.88 12.75 -0.24
CA SER A 88 -5.36 12.05 0.93
C SER A 88 -6.41 11.11 1.51
N LEU A 89 -5.97 9.94 1.99
CA LEU A 89 -6.80 8.94 2.64
C LEU A 89 -6.11 8.34 3.88
N THR A 90 -6.92 7.97 4.87
CA THR A 90 -6.54 7.04 5.93
C THR A 90 -7.60 5.93 6.03
N VAL A 91 -7.16 4.68 6.09
CA VAL A 91 -8.03 3.51 6.28
C VAL A 91 -7.70 2.81 7.59
N VAL A 92 -8.73 2.33 8.28
CA VAL A 92 -8.61 1.38 9.39
C VAL A 92 -9.38 0.12 9.03
N ILE A 93 -8.74 -1.04 9.16
CA ILE A 93 -9.34 -2.36 8.96
C ILE A 93 -9.13 -3.17 10.25
N LYS A 94 -10.19 -3.76 10.78
CA LYS A 94 -10.12 -4.67 11.94
C LYS A 94 -10.46 -6.08 11.52
N TYR A 95 -9.74 -7.06 12.06
CA TYR A 95 -9.95 -8.48 11.83
C TYR A 95 -10.44 -9.20 13.09
N LYS A 96 -11.13 -10.33 12.91
CA LYS A 96 -11.65 -11.15 14.03
C LYS A 96 -10.52 -11.79 14.84
N SER A 97 -9.37 -12.04 14.22
CA SER A 97 -8.14 -12.48 14.88
C SER A 97 -7.57 -11.47 15.90
N GLY A 98 -8.05 -10.22 15.83
CA GLY A 98 -7.58 -9.08 16.62
C GLY A 98 -6.54 -8.22 15.91
N VAL A 99 -6.15 -8.56 14.68
CA VAL A 99 -5.26 -7.71 13.86
C VAL A 99 -5.97 -6.38 13.53
N ILE A 100 -5.23 -5.28 13.64
CA ILE A 100 -5.65 -3.97 13.16
C ILE A 100 -4.68 -3.52 12.07
N ALA A 101 -5.20 -3.23 10.89
CA ALA A 101 -4.42 -2.68 9.79
C ALA A 101 -4.77 -1.21 9.56
N THR A 102 -3.76 -0.41 9.24
CA THR A 102 -3.90 1.02 8.92
C THR A 102 -3.16 1.34 7.63
N ILE A 103 -3.76 2.20 6.81
CA ILE A 103 -3.21 2.64 5.53
C ILE A 103 -3.24 4.15 5.51
N ASP A 104 -2.10 4.80 5.27
CA ASP A 104 -2.03 6.23 4.94
C ASP A 104 -1.61 6.40 3.49
N SER A 105 -2.40 7.11 2.70
CA SER A 105 -2.07 7.35 1.30
C SER A 105 -2.39 8.75 0.82
N CYS A 106 -1.56 9.27 -0.09
CA CYS A 106 -1.63 10.64 -0.57
C CYS A 106 -1.10 10.76 -2.01
N ARG A 107 -1.75 11.55 -2.85
CA ARG A 107 -1.39 11.74 -4.27
C ARG A 107 -0.09 12.49 -4.51
N GLU A 108 0.43 13.17 -3.49
CA GLU A 108 1.65 13.95 -3.67
C GLU A 108 2.48 14.04 -2.40
N THR A 109 3.78 13.84 -2.56
CA THR A 109 4.80 14.17 -1.57
C THR A 109 5.94 14.95 -2.21
N THR A 110 6.54 15.82 -1.40
CA THR A 110 7.63 16.72 -1.82
C THR A 110 9.02 16.10 -1.67
N TYR A 111 9.12 14.90 -1.09
CA TYR A 111 10.38 14.24 -0.72
C TYR A 111 10.67 12.94 -1.49
N GLY A 112 9.80 12.57 -2.44
CA GLY A 112 9.91 11.41 -3.31
C GLY A 112 8.91 10.31 -2.97
N TYR A 113 8.86 9.29 -3.82
CA TYR A 113 7.87 8.22 -3.81
C TYR A 113 7.99 7.33 -2.56
N ASP A 114 7.01 7.40 -1.66
CA ASP A 114 7.08 6.85 -0.30
C ASP A 114 6.12 5.67 -0.10
N ILE A 115 6.59 4.45 -0.40
CA ILE A 115 5.90 3.17 -0.12
C ILE A 115 6.60 2.35 0.98
N ARG A 116 5.98 2.17 2.15
CA ARG A 116 6.54 1.43 3.29
C ARG A 116 5.51 0.59 4.02
N VAL A 117 5.99 -0.45 4.69
CA VAL A 117 5.14 -1.34 5.50
C VAL A 117 5.83 -1.72 6.79
N GLU A 118 5.11 -1.65 7.89
CA GLU A 118 5.50 -2.15 9.21
C GLU A 118 4.51 -3.24 9.65
N VAL A 119 5.05 -4.35 10.17
CA VAL A 119 4.27 -5.44 10.76
C VAL A 119 4.78 -5.69 12.16
N PHE A 120 3.94 -5.46 13.16
CA PHE A 120 4.26 -5.65 14.56
C PHE A 120 3.40 -6.77 15.16
N GLY A 121 4.03 -7.64 15.93
CA GLY A 121 3.37 -8.76 16.62
C GLY A 121 4.00 -9.10 17.96
N SER A 122 3.59 -10.23 18.52
CA SER A 122 3.98 -10.67 19.87
C SER A 122 5.48 -10.83 20.06
N ASP A 123 6.21 -11.21 19.00
CA ASP A 123 7.60 -11.65 19.12
C ASP A 123 8.59 -10.67 18.46
N GLY A 124 8.08 -9.62 17.80
CA GLY A 124 8.90 -8.62 17.15
C GLY A 124 8.18 -7.80 16.09
N MET A 125 8.99 -7.12 15.28
CA MET A 125 8.54 -6.22 14.24
C MET A 125 9.42 -6.36 13.00
N VAL A 126 8.81 -6.27 11.81
CA VAL A 126 9.53 -6.17 10.54
C VAL A 126 9.06 -4.92 9.81
N VAL A 127 10.02 -4.15 9.30
CA VAL A 127 9.77 -2.94 8.52
C VAL A 127 10.40 -3.08 7.15
N ALA A 128 9.60 -2.86 6.11
CA ALA A 128 10.05 -2.65 4.75
C ALA A 128 10.16 -1.13 4.50
N GLU A 129 11.35 -0.58 4.74
CA GLU A 129 11.67 0.83 4.50
C GLU A 129 11.80 1.16 3.00
N ASN A 130 11.75 2.45 2.68
CA ASN A 130 11.97 2.88 1.30
C ASN A 130 13.45 2.87 0.90
N PRO A 131 13.79 2.26 -0.25
CA PRO A 131 15.10 2.42 -0.85
C PRO A 131 15.26 3.86 -1.35
N ARG A 132 16.51 4.33 -1.26
CA ARG A 132 16.94 5.64 -1.77
C ARG A 132 17.67 5.44 -3.08
N GLU A 133 17.77 6.51 -3.86
CA GLU A 133 18.57 6.54 -5.11
C GLU A 133 20.03 6.11 -4.88
N SER A 134 20.55 6.32 -3.67
CA SER A 134 21.85 5.83 -3.23
C SER A 134 21.90 5.67 -1.72
N SER A 135 22.71 4.71 -1.25
CA SER A 135 23.00 4.48 0.17
C SER A 135 24.05 5.44 0.75
N ALA A 136 24.61 6.35 -0.08
CA ALA A 136 25.64 7.28 0.37
C ALA A 136 25.10 8.30 1.37
N VAL A 137 25.84 8.48 2.46
CA VAL A 137 25.63 9.53 3.47
C VAL A 137 26.79 10.51 3.38
N ILE A 138 26.50 11.80 3.25
CA ILE A 138 27.52 12.85 3.18
C ILE A 138 27.50 13.61 4.51
N ASN A 139 28.60 13.57 5.25
CA ASN A 139 28.76 14.26 6.53
C ASN A 139 29.79 15.37 6.43
N GLY A 140 29.43 16.58 6.88
CA GLY A 140 30.33 17.73 6.93
C GLY A 140 30.06 18.60 8.16
N ALA A 141 30.78 19.72 8.29
CA ALA A 141 30.68 20.61 9.44
C ALA A 141 29.26 21.19 9.64
N ALA A 142 28.47 21.31 8.58
CA ALA A 142 27.09 21.81 8.62
C ALA A 142 26.04 20.72 8.90
N GLY A 143 26.45 19.46 9.06
CA GLY A 143 25.56 18.32 9.29
C GLY A 143 25.68 17.22 8.23
N GLY A 144 24.76 16.26 8.32
CA GLY A 144 24.66 15.12 7.41
C GLY A 144 23.54 15.30 6.39
N THR A 145 23.74 14.80 5.18
CA THR A 145 22.68 14.68 4.17
C THR A 145 22.62 13.25 3.65
N ILE A 146 21.39 12.79 3.40
CA ILE A 146 21.08 11.52 2.76
C ILE A 146 20.39 11.79 1.43
N ARG A 147 20.46 10.83 0.51
CA ARG A 147 19.80 10.97 -0.80
C ARG A 147 18.28 10.85 -0.67
N ARG A 148 17.58 11.46 -1.63
CA ARG A 148 16.12 11.43 -1.70
C ARG A 148 15.63 10.00 -1.95
N LEU A 149 14.35 9.78 -1.68
CA LEU A 149 13.67 8.61 -2.22
C LEU A 149 13.65 8.69 -3.74
N PHE A 150 13.42 7.56 -4.41
CA PHE A 150 13.16 7.58 -5.85
C PHE A 150 12.03 8.54 -6.19
N HIS A 151 12.11 9.18 -7.35
CA HIS A 151 11.14 10.19 -7.72
C HIS A 151 9.76 9.61 -8.01
N SER A 152 9.69 8.43 -8.63
CA SER A 152 8.42 7.82 -9.06
C SER A 152 8.44 6.30 -9.08
N PHE A 153 7.25 5.70 -9.20
CA PHE A 153 7.04 4.25 -9.18
C PHE A 153 7.85 3.46 -10.22
N PRO A 154 8.08 3.92 -11.48
CA PRO A 154 8.87 3.15 -12.44
C PRO A 154 10.32 2.98 -12.00
N GLN A 155 10.90 4.00 -11.37
CA GLN A 155 12.25 3.91 -10.81
C GLN A 155 12.27 3.00 -9.57
N ARG A 156 11.28 3.18 -8.69
CA ARG A 156 11.18 2.44 -7.43
C ARG A 156 10.94 0.94 -7.62
N PHE A 157 10.17 0.57 -8.64
CA PHE A 157 9.71 -0.79 -8.90
C PHE A 157 10.25 -1.40 -10.18
N GLU A 158 11.24 -0.78 -10.84
CA GLU A 158 11.88 -1.30 -12.06
C GLU A 158 12.17 -2.80 -11.95
N LYS A 159 12.86 -3.20 -10.88
CA LYS A 159 13.21 -4.61 -10.67
C LYS A 159 12.00 -5.48 -10.37
N ALA A 160 10.99 -4.95 -9.68
CA ALA A 160 9.78 -5.69 -9.37
C ALA A 160 8.98 -6.00 -10.64
N PHE A 161 8.81 -5.02 -11.54
CA PHE A 161 8.13 -5.22 -12.82
C PHE A 161 8.87 -6.23 -13.71
N GLN A 162 10.20 -6.18 -13.77
CA GLN A 162 10.98 -7.19 -14.49
C GLN A 162 10.73 -8.59 -13.93
N LEU A 163 10.83 -8.75 -12.60
CA LEU A 163 10.65 -10.04 -11.94
C LEU A 163 9.22 -10.59 -12.09
N GLU A 164 8.22 -9.71 -12.08
CA GLU A 164 6.81 -10.07 -12.29
C GLU A 164 6.59 -10.65 -13.68
N ILE A 165 7.08 -9.97 -14.73
CA ILE A 165 6.95 -10.44 -16.11
C ILE A 165 7.72 -11.76 -16.31
N ASP A 166 8.95 -11.85 -15.78
CA ASP A 166 9.73 -13.09 -15.84
C ASP A 166 9.00 -14.25 -15.14
N HIS A 167 8.37 -13.98 -13.98
CA HIS A 167 7.58 -14.96 -13.25
C HIS A 167 6.32 -15.37 -14.02
N PHE A 168 5.65 -14.43 -14.65
CA PHE A 168 4.47 -14.72 -15.48
C PHE A 168 4.81 -15.70 -16.61
N VAL A 169 5.94 -15.48 -17.30
CA VAL A 169 6.42 -16.40 -18.34
C VAL A 169 6.71 -17.79 -17.76
N ARG A 170 7.39 -17.88 -16.60
CA ARG A 170 7.67 -19.17 -15.94
C ARG A 170 6.41 -19.92 -15.52
N CYS A 171 5.36 -19.22 -15.10
CA CYS A 171 4.04 -19.82 -14.84
C CYS A 171 3.41 -20.39 -16.11
N MET A 172 3.49 -19.66 -17.24
CA MET A 172 2.97 -20.15 -18.52
C MET A 172 3.71 -21.41 -19.00
N ASP A 173 5.01 -21.48 -18.74
CA ASP A 173 5.85 -22.65 -19.04
C ASP A 173 5.67 -23.82 -18.06
N GLY A 174 4.86 -23.63 -17.01
CA GLY A 174 4.58 -24.65 -15.98
C GLY A 174 5.75 -24.90 -15.02
N THR A 175 6.68 -23.95 -14.91
CA THR A 175 7.89 -24.08 -14.07
C THR A 175 7.77 -23.40 -12.71
N ASP A 176 6.80 -22.50 -12.54
CA ASP A 176 6.46 -21.80 -11.29
C ASP A 176 4.93 -21.76 -11.10
N GLU A 177 4.48 -21.46 -9.87
CA GLU A 177 3.08 -21.18 -9.53
C GLU A 177 2.91 -19.74 -9.04
N PRO A 178 1.78 -19.06 -9.34
CA PRO A 178 1.52 -17.71 -8.83
C PRO A 178 1.55 -17.66 -7.29
N PRO A 179 2.30 -16.72 -6.68
CA PRO A 179 2.40 -16.61 -5.22
C PRO A 179 1.14 -16.00 -4.60
N VAL A 180 0.29 -15.36 -5.42
CA VAL A 180 -1.00 -14.79 -5.04
C VAL A 180 -2.11 -15.71 -5.51
N THR A 181 -2.96 -16.15 -4.59
CA THR A 181 -4.07 -17.04 -4.91
C THR A 181 -5.28 -16.28 -5.42
N LYS A 182 -6.18 -16.97 -6.11
CA LYS A 182 -7.48 -16.42 -6.51
C LYS A 182 -8.26 -15.83 -5.33
N ASP A 183 -8.24 -16.52 -4.17
CA ASP A 183 -9.00 -16.09 -3.00
C ASP A 183 -8.43 -14.82 -2.39
N GLN A 184 -7.10 -14.64 -2.43
CA GLN A 184 -6.45 -13.38 -2.05
C GLN A 184 -6.87 -12.24 -2.98
N ALA A 185 -6.79 -12.44 -4.29
CA ALA A 185 -7.21 -11.41 -5.26
C ALA A 185 -8.69 -11.01 -5.10
N LEU A 186 -9.58 -11.98 -4.87
CA LEU A 186 -11.01 -11.72 -4.61
C LEU A 186 -11.23 -11.01 -3.27
N MET A 187 -10.46 -11.35 -2.24
CA MET A 187 -10.55 -10.66 -0.94
C MET A 187 -10.11 -9.21 -1.06
N THR A 188 -9.03 -8.92 -1.79
CA THR A 188 -8.57 -7.56 -2.09
C THR A 188 -9.68 -6.74 -2.74
N ALA A 189 -10.30 -7.27 -3.80
CA ALA A 189 -11.41 -6.61 -4.48
C ALA A 189 -12.60 -6.35 -3.53
N ARG A 190 -13.00 -7.34 -2.73
CA ARG A 190 -14.10 -7.19 -1.76
C ARG A 190 -13.81 -6.12 -0.70
N ILE A 191 -12.58 -6.04 -0.22
CA ILE A 191 -12.17 -5.02 0.76
C ILE A 191 -12.23 -3.63 0.13
N ILE A 192 -11.78 -3.48 -1.12
CA ILE A 192 -11.86 -2.20 -1.84
C ILE A 192 -13.31 -1.78 -2.06
N GLU A 193 -14.20 -2.67 -2.50
CA GLU A 193 -15.63 -2.38 -2.63
C GLU A 193 -16.25 -1.89 -1.31
N LYS A 194 -15.92 -2.55 -0.20
CA LYS A 194 -16.35 -2.15 1.16
C LYS A 194 -15.74 -0.83 1.61
N GLY A 195 -14.49 -0.56 1.24
CA GLY A 195 -13.83 0.72 1.47
C GLY A 195 -14.52 1.86 0.72
N VAL A 196 -14.86 1.64 -0.55
CA VAL A 196 -15.62 2.61 -1.36
C VAL A 196 -17.01 2.85 -0.77
N GLN A 197 -17.67 1.80 -0.25
CA GLN A 197 -18.92 1.95 0.51
C GLN A 197 -18.71 2.82 1.76
N SER A 198 -17.66 2.57 2.55
CA SER A 198 -17.36 3.34 3.76
C SER A 198 -17.09 4.82 3.46
N PHE A 199 -16.34 5.10 2.40
CA PHE A 199 -16.08 6.45 1.91
C PHE A 199 -17.39 7.19 1.57
N ARG A 200 -18.32 6.54 0.85
CA ARG A 200 -19.61 7.15 0.46
C ARG A 200 -20.52 7.39 1.66
N GLU A 201 -20.60 6.41 2.56
CA GLU A 201 -21.50 6.45 3.73
C GLU A 201 -20.91 7.24 4.91
N LYS A 202 -19.61 7.54 4.89
CA LYS A 202 -18.87 8.26 5.94
C LYS A 202 -18.96 7.58 7.32
N GLN A 203 -19.02 6.25 7.33
CA GLN A 203 -19.12 5.43 8.53
C GLN A 203 -18.37 4.09 8.37
N PRO A 204 -18.07 3.37 9.47
CA PRO A 204 -17.53 2.01 9.39
C PRO A 204 -18.50 1.07 8.69
N VAL A 205 -17.97 0.22 7.79
CA VAL A 205 -18.75 -0.79 7.06
C VAL A 205 -18.26 -2.18 7.44
N TYR A 206 -19.20 -3.05 7.80
CA TYR A 206 -18.94 -4.42 8.22
C TYR A 206 -19.04 -5.40 7.04
N PHE A 207 -18.30 -6.51 7.15
CA PHE A 207 -18.16 -7.53 6.09
C PHE A 207 -19.17 -8.67 6.17
#